data_AF-A0A9E5MYB1-F1
#
_entry.id   AF-A0A9E5MYB1-F1
#
_cell.length_a   1.000
_cell.length_b   1.000
_cell.length_c   1.000
_cell.angle_alpha   90.00
_cell.angle_beta   90.00
_cell.angle_gamma   90.00
#
_symmetry.space_group_name_H-M   'P 1'
#
loop_
_entity.id
_entity.type
_entity.pdbx_description
1 polymer ?
#
loop_
_entity_poly.entity_id
_entity_poly.type
_entity_poly.pdbx_seq_one_letter_code
_entity_poly.pdbx_strand_id
1 'polypeptide(L)'
;VRDFASKNGTFVNGERVRTERELKTGDHVRLGPLEFEVQLGVTVGGKKKPKVQSVTEAASRTVEAAAEEDVDIFDLLGGEDK
;
A
#
# COMPACT_ATOMS: atom_id res chain seq x y z
N VAL A 1 8.89 4.70 -13.83
CA VAL A 1 9.55 5.03 -15.11
C VAL A 1 8.52 5.52 -16.10
N ARG A 2 8.85 6.57 -16.86
CA ARG A 2 8.00 7.15 -17.89
C ARG A 2 8.86 7.42 -19.11
N ASP A 3 8.35 7.10 -20.30
CA ASP A 3 9.00 7.39 -21.57
C ASP A 3 8.61 8.80 -22.05
N PHE A 4 9.58 9.62 -22.44
CA PHE A 4 9.36 10.97 -22.97
C PHE A 4 9.62 11.02 -24.48
N ALA A 5 8.81 10.27 -25.23
CA ALA A 5 8.92 10.16 -26.69
C ALA A 5 10.35 9.86 -27.17
N SER A 6 11.05 8.98 -26.46
CA SER A 6 12.42 8.63 -26.82
C SER A 6 12.44 7.96 -28.21
N LYS A 7 13.46 8.27 -29.02
CA LYS A 7 13.57 7.74 -30.40
C LYS A 7 13.50 6.21 -30.46
N ASN A 8 14.09 5.53 -29.47
CA ASN A 8 14.16 4.08 -29.43
C ASN A 8 13.08 3.45 -28.52
N GLY A 9 12.38 4.25 -27.71
CA GLY A 9 11.45 3.76 -26.69
C GLY A 9 12.15 3.27 -25.41
N THR A 10 11.39 3.28 -24.32
CA THR A 10 11.76 2.66 -23.04
C THR A 10 11.01 1.34 -22.87
N PHE A 11 11.70 0.27 -22.47
CA PHE A 11 11.10 -1.04 -22.21
C PHE A 11 11.37 -1.47 -20.78
N VAL A 12 10.42 -2.18 -20.18
CA VAL A 12 10.55 -2.81 -18.85
C VAL A 12 10.17 -4.27 -19.01
N ASN A 13 11.08 -5.19 -18.67
CA ASN A 13 10.91 -6.64 -18.80
C ASN A 13 10.46 -7.04 -20.22
N GLY A 14 11.00 -6.39 -21.26
CA GLY A 14 10.64 -6.60 -22.67
C GLY A 14 9.38 -5.88 -23.14
N GLU A 15 8.59 -5.27 -22.26
CA GLU A 15 7.37 -4.56 -22.61
C GLU A 15 7.60 -3.04 -22.73
N ARG A 16 7.12 -2.44 -23.82
CA ARG A 16 7.28 -1.00 -24.06
C ARG A 16 6.44 -0.16 -23.11
N VAL A 17 7.06 0.81 -22.45
CA VAL A 17 6.41 1.76 -21.55
C VAL A 17 5.61 2.78 -22.38
N ARG A 18 4.28 2.68 -22.34
CA ARG A 18 3.36 3.63 -23.01
C ARG A 18 2.89 4.75 -22.09
N THR A 19 2.69 4.43 -20.82
CA THR A 19 2.32 5.34 -19.73
C THR A 19 3.33 5.19 -18.60
N GLU A 20 3.20 5.98 -17.54
CA GLU A 20 4.04 5.78 -16.36
C GLU A 20 3.84 4.39 -15.75
N ARG A 21 4.95 3.70 -15.45
CA ARG A 21 4.99 2.35 -14.88
C ARG A 21 5.82 2.34 -13.59
N GLU A 22 5.33 1.69 -12.55
CA GLU A 22 6.11 1.43 -11.33
C GLU A 22 7.19 0.37 -11.59
N LEU A 23 8.34 0.53 -10.95
CA LEU A 23 9.47 -0.41 -11.05
C LEU A 23 9.70 -1.11 -9.70
N LYS A 24 10.12 -2.36 -9.78
CA LYS A 24 10.49 -3.21 -8.65
C LYS A 24 11.98 -3.57 -8.72
N THR A 25 12.54 -3.97 -7.58
CA THR A 25 13.87 -4.57 -7.55
C THR A 25 13.90 -5.83 -8.41
N GLY A 26 14.91 -5.97 -9.26
CA GLY A 26 15.08 -7.05 -10.24
C GLY A 26 14.45 -6.77 -11.60
N ASP A 27 13.73 -5.67 -11.78
CA ASP A 27 13.17 -5.32 -13.10
C ASP A 27 14.28 -4.93 -14.08
N HIS A 28 14.16 -5.40 -15.32
CA HIS A 28 15.08 -5.10 -16.41
C HIS A 28 14.54 -3.96 -17.25
N VAL A 29 15.24 -2.83 -17.26
CA VAL A 29 14.87 -1.64 -18.04
C VAL A 29 15.81 -1.51 -19.22
N ARG A 30 15.24 -1.45 -20.43
CA ARG A 30 15.99 -1.25 -21.68
C ARG A 30 15.71 0.13 -22.26
N LEU A 31 16.79 0.88 -22.50
CA LEU A 31 16.81 2.23 -23.06
C LEU A 31 17.62 2.20 -24.37
N GLY A 32 16.94 2.01 -25.49
CA GLY A 32 17.62 1.76 -26.77
C GLY A 32 18.55 0.53 -26.69
N PRO A 33 19.86 0.67 -26.95
CA PRO A 33 20.80 -0.45 -26.89
C PRO A 33 21.28 -0.79 -25.47
N LEU A 34 20.92 0.01 -24.47
CA LEU A 34 21.36 -0.17 -23.08
C LEU A 34 20.33 -0.95 -22.28
N GLU A 35 20.77 -1.89 -21.45
CA GLU A 35 19.93 -2.66 -20.54
C GLU A 35 20.47 -2.55 -19.11
N PHE A 36 19.57 -2.31 -18.16
CA PHE A 36 19.87 -2.10 -16.75
C PHE A 36 18.98 -2.96 -15.88
N GLU A 37 19.53 -3.53 -14.82
CA GLU A 37 18.74 -4.14 -13.75
C GLU A 37 18.48 -3.08 -12.66
N VAL A 38 17.22 -2.96 -12.25
CA VAL A 38 16.82 -2.04 -11.19
C VAL A 38 17.06 -2.69 -9.85
N GLN A 39 18.01 -2.16 -9.07
CA GLN A 39 18.20 -2.57 -7.68
C GLN A 39 17.79 -1.44 -6.74
N LEU A 40 16.67 -1.61 -6.04
CA LEU A 40 16.27 -0.68 -4.99
C LEU A 40 16.95 -1.11 -3.69
N GLY A 41 17.97 -0.35 -3.27
CA GLY A 41 18.59 -0.50 -1.96
C GLY A 41 17.62 -0.05 -0.87
N VAL A 42 16.81 -0.97 -0.34
CA VAL A 42 15.95 -0.67 0.80
C VAL A 42 16.77 -0.87 2.07
N THR A 43 17.35 0.19 2.62
CA THR A 43 17.63 0.21 4.06
C THR A 43 16.29 0.02 4.75
N VAL A 44 16.12 -1.09 5.48
CA VAL A 44 14.90 -1.42 6.24
C VAL A 44 14.53 -0.20 7.12
N GLY A 45 13.58 0.63 6.65
CA GLY A 45 13.31 1.92 7.29
C GLY A 45 12.44 2.92 6.51
N GLY A 46 11.98 2.60 5.29
CA GLY A 46 11.11 3.47 4.51
C GLY A 46 9.82 2.76 4.11
N LYS A 47 8.72 3.04 4.81
CA LYS A 47 7.37 2.51 4.56
C LYS A 47 6.92 2.81 3.11
N LYS A 48 6.84 1.81 2.24
CA LYS A 48 5.92 1.83 1.09
C LYS A 48 4.87 0.74 1.29
N LYS A 49 3.70 1.17 1.76
CA LYS A 49 2.49 0.35 1.96
C LYS A 49 2.09 -0.29 0.62
N PRO A 50 1.93 -1.62 0.52
CA PRO A 50 1.21 -2.22 -0.60
C PRO A 50 -0.26 -1.79 -0.51
N LYS A 51 -0.74 -1.08 -1.52
CA LYS A 51 -2.15 -0.75 -1.68
C LYS A 51 -2.87 -2.02 -2.15
N VAL A 52 -3.43 -2.79 -1.22
CA VAL A 52 -4.79 -3.39 -1.20
C VAL A 52 -4.89 -4.18 0.12
N GLN A 53 -5.45 -3.54 1.15
CA GLN A 53 -5.99 -4.24 2.31
C GLN A 53 -7.42 -4.63 1.95
N SER A 54 -7.66 -5.92 1.73
CA SER A 54 -8.99 -6.48 1.55
C SER A 54 -9.83 -6.33 2.82
N VAL A 55 -11.10 -6.01 2.61
CA VAL A 55 -12.08 -5.42 3.53
C VAL A 55 -12.76 -6.47 4.43
N THR A 56 -12.06 -7.09 5.40
CA THR A 56 -12.68 -8.20 6.16
C THR A 56 -12.39 -8.23 7.68
N GLU A 57 -11.45 -7.44 8.19
CA GLU A 57 -11.02 -7.55 9.61
C GLU A 57 -11.62 -6.48 10.55
N ALA A 58 -12.56 -5.65 10.08
CA ALA A 58 -13.15 -4.57 10.89
C ALA A 58 -14.50 -4.94 11.55
N ALA A 59 -15.07 -6.11 11.26
CA ALA A 59 -16.42 -6.49 11.72
C ALA A 59 -16.45 -7.52 12.87
N SER A 60 -15.35 -8.22 13.17
CA SER A 60 -15.36 -9.30 14.17
C SER A 60 -15.06 -8.85 15.61
N ARG A 61 -14.55 -7.62 15.83
CA ARG A 61 -14.11 -7.21 17.18
C ARG A 61 -15.12 -6.41 18.02
N THR A 62 -16.30 -6.09 17.50
CA THR A 62 -17.35 -5.41 18.27
C THR A 62 -18.39 -6.34 18.89
N VAL A 63 -18.32 -7.66 18.64
CA VAL A 63 -19.26 -8.63 19.23
C VAL A 63 -18.67 -9.37 20.43
N GLU A 64 -17.35 -9.47 20.56
CA GLU A 64 -16.72 -10.18 21.69
C GLU A 64 -16.32 -9.28 22.88
N ALA A 65 -16.32 -7.95 22.73
CA ALA A 65 -16.05 -7.01 23.82
C ALA A 65 -17.33 -6.47 24.51
N ALA A 66 -18.50 -7.05 24.20
CA ALA A 66 -19.80 -6.68 24.77
C ALA A 66 -20.32 -7.71 25.77
N ALA A 67 -19.51 -8.71 26.16
CA ALA A 67 -19.96 -9.83 26.99
C ALA A 67 -19.32 -9.91 28.39
N GLU A 68 -18.33 -9.08 28.73
CA GLU A 68 -17.62 -9.22 30.02
C GLU A 68 -17.43 -7.95 30.87
N GLU A 69 -17.90 -6.78 30.44
CA GLU A 69 -17.96 -5.62 31.34
C GLU A 69 -19.39 -5.12 31.39
N ASP A 70 -20.08 -5.42 32.49
CA ASP A 70 -21.30 -4.75 32.94
C ASP A 70 -20.96 -3.26 33.12
N VAL A 71 -20.96 -2.51 32.02
CA VAL A 71 -20.87 -1.06 32.04
C VAL A 71 -22.29 -0.56 32.31
N ASP A 72 -22.57 -0.27 33.57
CA ASP A 72 -23.83 0.31 34.00
C ASP A 72 -24.06 1.65 33.28
N ILE A 73 -24.94 1.63 32.29
CA ILE A 73 -25.34 2.77 31.46
C ILE A 73 -25.85 3.95 32.32
N PHE A 74 -26.32 3.67 33.54
CA PHE A 74 -26.79 4.65 34.51
C PHE A 74 -25.69 5.58 35.05
N ASP A 75 -24.43 5.12 35.14
CA ASP A 75 -23.31 5.94 35.63
C ASP A 75 -22.80 6.93 34.55
N LEU A 76 -22.96 6.56 33.27
CA LEU A 76 -22.53 7.39 32.13
C LEU A 76 -23.48 8.56 31.82
N LEU A 77 -24.73 8.50 32.30
CA LEU A 77 -25.75 9.51 32.04
C LEU A 77 -26.01 10.44 33.24
N GLY A 78 -24.98 10.69 34.06
CA GLY A 78 -24.84 11.88 34.90
C GLY A 78 -26.15 12.43 35.50
N GLY A 79 -26.90 11.56 36.18
CA GLY A 79 -28.24 11.86 36.66
C GLY A 79 -28.28 12.04 38.17
N GLU A 80 -27.76 13.16 38.66
CA GLU A 80 -28.20 13.71 39.95
C GLU A 80 -28.66 15.15 39.73
N ASP A 81 -29.98 15.36 39.78
CA ASP A 81 -30.57 16.55 40.38
C ASP A 81 -31.99 16.22 40.86
N LYS A 82 -32.07 15.89 42.16
CA LYS A 82 -33.18 16.09 43.11
C LYS A 82 -34.50 15.32 43.00
#